data_AF-A0A920U3Y3-F1
#
_entry.id   AF-A0A920U3Y3-F1
#
_cell.length_a   1.000
_cell.length_b   1.000
_cell.length_c   1.000
_cell.angle_alpha   90.00
_cell.angle_beta   90.00
_cell.angle_gamma   90.00
#
_symmetry.space_group_name_H-M   'P 1'
#
loop_
_entity.id
_entity.type
_entity.pdbx_description
1 polymer ?
#
loop_
_entity_poly.entity_id
_entity_poly.type
_entity_poly.pdbx_seq_one_letter_code
_entity_poly.pdbx_strand_id
1 'polypeptide(L)'
;MTVLDGGSDAQKDEILSRICAGTIFMTMGLTEASVTTEPWGVETTATRQGNNFQISGTKLFVPDAETADIIIVAARTSSESDPDKGVSLFLVPATLTVCLLDQ
;
A
#
# COMPACT_ATOMS: atom_id res chain seq x y z
N MET A 1 -4.14 -11.14 7.55
CA MET A 1 -4.94 -9.94 7.24
C MET A 1 -4.07 -8.72 7.52
N THR A 2 -3.58 -8.02 6.49
CA THR A 2 -2.45 -7.08 6.54
C THR A 2 -2.51 -6.04 7.66
N VAL A 3 -3.66 -5.38 7.88
CA VAL A 3 -3.82 -4.39 8.98
C VAL A 3 -3.86 -5.06 10.36
N LEU A 4 -4.53 -6.20 10.49
CA LEU A 4 -4.62 -6.96 11.73
C LEU A 4 -3.23 -7.45 12.19
N ASP A 5 -2.39 -7.84 11.23
CA ASP A 5 -1.08 -8.41 11.50
C ASP A 5 0.00 -7.33 11.71
N GLY A 6 -0.03 -6.25 10.91
CA GLY A 6 1.05 -5.26 10.83
C GLY A 6 0.73 -3.84 11.29
N GLY A 7 -0.54 -3.52 11.59
CA GLY A 7 -0.94 -2.19 12.06
C GLY A 7 -0.52 -1.92 13.52
N SER A 8 -0.46 -0.65 13.91
CA SER A 8 -0.44 -0.28 15.33
C SER A 8 -1.80 -0.55 15.99
N ASP A 9 -1.86 -0.62 17.32
CA ASP A 9 -3.13 -0.85 18.02
C ASP A 9 -4.17 0.22 17.67
N ALA A 10 -3.76 1.48 17.60
CA ALA A 10 -4.62 2.58 17.16
C ALA A 10 -5.13 2.40 15.72
N GLN A 11 -4.28 1.94 14.79
CA GLN A 11 -4.69 1.67 13.41
C GLN A 11 -5.66 0.49 13.33
N LYS A 12 -5.41 -0.59 14.09
CA LYS A 12 -6.31 -1.76 14.14
C LYS A 12 -7.68 -1.36 14.66
N ASP A 13 -7.74 -0.65 15.78
CA ASP A 13 -9.00 -0.25 16.40
C ASP A 13 -9.82 0.64 15.47
N GLU A 14 -9.20 1.65 14.85
CA GLU A 14 -9.89 2.55 13.93
C GLU A 14 -10.34 1.84 12.66
N ILE A 15 -9.41 1.16 11.97
CA ILE A 15 -9.65 0.63 10.62
C ILE A 15 -10.56 -0.60 10.69
N LEU A 16 -10.29 -1.55 11.58
CA LEU A 16 -11.07 -2.78 11.65
C LEU A 16 -12.53 -2.50 12.05
N SER A 17 -12.75 -1.57 12.99
CA SER A 17 -14.10 -1.15 13.37
C SER A 17 -14.86 -0.55 12.19
N ARG A 18 -14.20 0.28 11.38
CA ARG A 18 -14.81 0.92 10.21
C ARG A 18 -15.07 -0.06 9.06
N ILE A 19 -14.17 -1.03 8.84
CA ILE A 19 -14.38 -2.14 7.89
C ILE A 19 -15.59 -2.97 8.31
N CYS A 20 -15.65 -3.40 9.58
CA CYS A 20 -16.78 -4.20 10.07
C CYS A 20 -18.11 -3.44 10.01
N ALA A 21 -18.08 -2.11 10.17
CA ALA A 21 -19.26 -1.26 10.00
C ALA A 21 -19.64 -0.98 8.53
N GLY A 22 -18.79 -1.39 7.56
CA GLY A 22 -19.00 -1.10 6.13
C GLY A 22 -18.86 0.39 5.79
N THR A 23 -18.11 1.14 6.59
CA THR A 23 -17.94 2.60 6.44
C THR A 23 -16.65 3.00 5.72
N ILE A 24 -15.75 2.03 5.47
CA ILE A 24 -14.60 2.22 4.60
C ILE A 24 -14.39 0.99 3.72
N PHE A 25 -13.87 1.23 2.53
CA PHE A 25 -13.40 0.23 1.59
C PHE A 25 -11.88 0.31 1.45
N MET A 26 -11.24 -0.86 1.37
CA MET A 26 -9.79 -0.95 1.25
C MET A 26 -9.42 -1.92 0.15
N THR A 27 -8.35 -1.58 -0.58
CA THR A 27 -7.76 -2.47 -1.59
C THR A 27 -6.24 -2.51 -1.47
N MET A 28 -5.59 -3.35 -2.28
CA MET A 28 -4.16 -3.58 -2.27
C MET A 28 -3.51 -3.22 -3.60
N GLY A 29 -2.57 -2.28 -3.56
CA GLY A 29 -1.66 -1.98 -4.66
C GLY A 29 -0.37 -2.77 -4.51
N LEU A 30 -0.35 -4.01 -5.02
CA LEU A 30 0.85 -4.86 -5.01
C LEU A 30 1.52 -4.91 -6.38
N THR A 31 0.78 -5.34 -7.39
CA THR A 31 1.31 -5.69 -8.71
C THR A 31 1.93 -4.49 -9.41
N GLU A 32 3.10 -4.72 -10.00
CA GLU A 32 3.85 -3.74 -10.80
C GLU A 32 4.13 -4.32 -12.19
N ALA A 33 4.99 -3.68 -12.98
CA ALA A 33 5.36 -4.14 -14.32
C ALA A 33 5.97 -5.56 -14.33
N SER A 34 6.56 -5.98 -13.21
CA SER A 34 7.11 -7.32 -12.99
C SER A 34 6.04 -8.43 -12.90
N VAL A 35 4.77 -8.06 -12.70
CA VAL A 35 3.60 -8.97 -12.59
C VAL A 35 3.78 -10.05 -11.51
N THR A 36 4.56 -9.74 -10.47
CA THR A 36 4.73 -10.60 -9.29
C THR A 36 4.16 -9.91 -8.05
N THR A 37 3.75 -10.70 -7.08
CA THR A 37 3.33 -10.24 -5.75
C THR A 37 4.41 -10.43 -4.70
N GLU A 38 5.57 -10.97 -5.10
CA GLU A 38 6.67 -11.24 -4.20
C GLU A 38 7.49 -9.97 -3.88
N PRO A 39 8.07 -9.85 -2.68
CA PRO A 39 8.78 -8.63 -2.24
C PRO A 39 9.96 -8.24 -3.14
N TRP A 40 10.68 -9.22 -3.70
CA TRP A 40 11.79 -8.95 -4.62
C TRP A 40 11.37 -8.20 -5.89
N GLY A 41 10.11 -8.31 -6.30
CA GLY A 41 9.58 -7.67 -7.50
C GLY A 41 8.99 -6.28 -7.28
N VAL A 42 9.05 -5.75 -6.05
CA VAL A 42 8.59 -4.40 -5.71
C VAL A 42 9.67 -3.38 -6.09
N GLU A 43 9.34 -2.53 -7.07
CA GLU A 43 10.15 -1.41 -7.56
C GLU A 43 9.64 -0.06 -7.04
N THR A 44 8.36 0.06 -6.66
CA THR A 44 7.81 1.26 -6.01
C THR A 44 8.67 1.61 -4.80
N THR A 45 9.10 2.86 -4.69
CA THR A 45 9.99 3.34 -3.61
C THR A 45 9.24 4.18 -2.59
N ALA A 46 9.68 4.15 -1.34
CA ALA A 46 9.21 5.02 -0.27
C ALA A 46 10.41 5.63 0.48
N THR A 47 10.65 6.92 0.26
CA THR A 47 11.77 7.65 0.87
C THR A 47 11.29 8.50 2.04
N ARG A 48 11.96 8.41 3.19
CA ARG A 48 11.64 9.23 4.36
C ARG A 48 12.00 10.70 4.11
N GLN A 49 11.02 11.59 4.28
CA GLN A 49 11.14 13.05 4.17
C GLN A 49 10.70 13.69 5.49
N GLY A 50 11.65 13.86 6.42
CA GLY A 50 11.36 14.32 7.78
C GLY A 50 10.46 13.33 8.53
N ASN A 51 9.22 13.77 8.83
CA ASN A 51 8.21 12.95 9.50
C ASN A 51 7.28 12.21 8.52
N ASN A 52 7.43 12.44 7.21
CA ASN A 52 6.59 11.87 6.17
C ASN A 52 7.37 10.87 5.31
N PHE A 53 6.66 10.15 4.45
CA PHE A 53 7.24 9.36 3.37
C PHE A 53 6.79 9.91 2.02
N GLN A 54 7.72 9.99 1.07
CA GLN A 54 7.43 10.21 -0.33
C GLN A 54 7.43 8.86 -1.04
N ILE A 55 6.28 8.46 -1.57
CA ILE A 55 6.10 7.21 -2.30
C ILE A 55 6.09 7.52 -3.80
N SER A 56 6.87 6.77 -4.59
CA SER A 56 6.99 6.96 -6.03
C SER A 56 7.06 5.61 -6.75
N GLY A 57 6.13 5.38 -7.66
CA GLY A 57 6.04 4.15 -8.46
C GLY A 57 4.67 4.03 -9.13
N THR A 58 4.44 2.90 -9.80
CA THR A 58 3.19 2.59 -10.50
C THR A 58 2.68 1.23 -10.06
N LYS A 59 1.46 1.19 -9.53
CA LYS A 59 0.74 -0.05 -9.25
C LYS A 59 -0.24 -0.33 -10.40
N LEU A 60 -0.27 -1.58 -10.83
CA LEU A 60 -1.12 -2.06 -11.92
C LEU A 60 -2.20 -2.99 -11.38
N PHE A 61 -3.34 -3.02 -12.05
CA PHE A 61 -4.44 -3.95 -11.76
C PHE A 61 -4.89 -3.93 -10.29
N VAL A 62 -5.05 -2.74 -9.72
CA VAL A 62 -5.54 -2.56 -8.36
C VAL A 62 -7.08 -2.68 -8.38
N PRO A 63 -7.67 -3.79 -7.89
CA PRO A 63 -9.11 -3.98 -7.96
C PRO A 63 -9.82 -2.96 -7.06
N ASP A 64 -10.99 -2.49 -7.49
CA ASP A 64 -11.85 -1.56 -6.74
C ASP A 64 -11.13 -0.27 -6.29
N ALA A 65 -10.03 0.11 -6.95
CA ALA A 65 -9.23 1.29 -6.58
C ALA A 65 -10.04 2.59 -6.69
N GLU A 66 -11.03 2.62 -7.57
CA GLU A 66 -11.95 3.73 -7.78
C GLU A 66 -12.95 3.91 -6.63
N THR A 67 -13.23 2.85 -5.86
CA THR A 67 -14.17 2.89 -4.72
C THR A 67 -13.49 2.82 -3.36
N ALA A 68 -12.19 2.49 -3.34
CA ALA A 68 -11.43 2.38 -2.10
C ALA A 68 -11.25 3.75 -1.42
N ASP A 69 -11.37 3.79 -0.10
CA ASP A 69 -10.96 4.94 0.72
C ASP A 69 -9.46 4.90 1.01
N ILE A 70 -8.90 3.69 1.16
CA ILE A 70 -7.49 3.45 1.48
C ILE A 70 -6.93 2.35 0.58
N ILE A 71 -5.76 2.61 -0.01
CA ILE A 71 -4.98 1.63 -0.74
C ILE A 71 -3.78 1.22 0.13
N ILE A 72 -3.64 -0.07 0.38
CA ILE A 72 -2.42 -0.63 0.99
C ILE A 72 -1.37 -0.74 -0.12
N VAL A 73 -0.31 0.05 -0.04
CA VAL A 73 0.76 0.10 -1.04
C VAL A 73 2.01 -0.59 -0.50
N ALA A 74 2.51 -1.60 -1.21
CA ALA A 74 3.84 -2.15 -0.96
C ALA A 74 4.90 -1.27 -1.64
N ALA A 75 5.88 -0.80 -0.88
CA ALA A 75 6.97 0.02 -1.39
C ALA A 75 8.30 -0.29 -0.69
N ARG A 76 9.39 -0.21 -1.44
CA ARG A 76 10.76 -0.42 -0.97
C ARG A 76 11.24 0.79 -0.17
N THR A 77 11.59 0.55 1.08
CA THR A 77 12.09 1.55 2.05
C THR A 77 13.58 1.42 2.32
N SER A 78 14.20 0.27 2.02
CA SER A 78 15.65 0.10 2.12
C SER A 78 16.20 -0.78 1.00
N SER A 79 17.44 -0.52 0.63
CA SER A 79 18.20 -1.30 -0.34
C SER A 79 19.03 -2.34 0.40
N GLU A 80 18.36 -3.32 1.03
CA GLU A 80 19.03 -4.47 1.63
C GLU A 80 19.70 -5.33 0.55
N SER A 81 20.75 -6.06 0.92
CA SER A 81 21.39 -7.03 0.01
C SER A 81 20.48 -8.22 -0.30
N ASP A 82 19.52 -8.49 0.59
CA ASP A 82 18.50 -9.50 0.43
C ASP A 82 17.26 -8.87 -0.26
N PRO A 83 16.95 -9.25 -1.51
CA PRO A 83 15.89 -8.60 -2.29
C PRO A 83 14.49 -8.85 -1.70
N ASP A 84 14.32 -9.90 -0.89
CA ASP A 84 13.07 -10.21 -0.20
C ASP A 84 12.83 -9.33 1.03
N LYS A 85 13.82 -8.52 1.42
CA LYS A 85 13.75 -7.57 2.54
C LYS A 85 13.68 -6.13 2.03
N GLY A 86 13.41 -5.22 2.97
CA GLY A 86 13.38 -3.79 2.72
C GLY A 86 12.11 -3.27 2.05
N VAL A 87 11.05 -4.08 2.00
CA VAL A 87 9.71 -3.66 1.59
C VAL A 87 8.86 -3.38 2.83
N SER A 88 8.18 -2.24 2.82
CA SER A 88 7.20 -1.86 3.84
C SER A 88 5.82 -1.69 3.21
N LEU A 89 4.78 -1.81 4.03
CA LEU A 89 3.40 -1.55 3.63
C LEU A 89 2.94 -0.20 4.16
N PHE A 90 2.26 0.56 3.31
CA PHE A 90 1.76 1.89 3.61
C PHE A 90 0.25 1.95 3.43
N LEU A 91 -0.44 2.58 4.38
CA LEU A 91 -1.85 2.94 4.24
C LEU A 91 -1.91 4.30 3.55
N VAL A 92 -2.36 4.32 2.29
CA VAL A 92 -2.42 5.54 1.47
C VAL A 92 -3.88 5.90 1.21
N PRO A 93 -4.38 7.06 1.66
CA PRO A 93 -5.70 7.55 1.27
C PRO A 93 -5.84 7.63 -0.26
N ALA A 94 -6.91 7.07 -0.82
CA ALA A 94 -7.13 7.03 -2.27
C ALA A 94 -7.29 8.43 -2.90
N THR A 95 -7.58 9.45 -2.09
CA THR A 95 -7.67 10.86 -2.51
C THR A 95 -6.32 11.49 -2.87
N LEU A 96 -5.19 10.89 -2.48
CA LEU A 96 -3.87 11.33 -2.92
C LEU A 96 -3.63 10.78 -4.33
N THR A 97 -3.47 11.67 -5.32
CA THR A 97 -3.43 11.41 -6.77
C THR A 97 -2.91 10.01 -7.14
N VAL A 98 -3.84 9.08 -7.34
CA VAL A 98 -3.62 7.84 -8.07
C VAL A 98 -4.06 8.13 -9.49
N CYS A 99 -3.12 8.14 -10.45
CA CYS A 99 -3.50 8.09 -11.86
C CYS A 99 -4.04 6.69 -12.13
N LEU A 100 -5.35 6.51 -11.93
CA LEU A 100 -6.06 5.35 -12.43
C LEU A 100 -6.00 5.46 -13.96
N LEU A 101 -5.20 4.60 -14.59
CA LEU A 101 -5.34 4.34 -16.00
C LEU A 101 -6.60 3.48 -16.14
N ASP A 102 -7.75 4.15 -16.14
CA ASP A 102 -8.97 3.57 -16.66
C ASP A 102 -8.68 3.15 -18.11
N GLN A 103 -8.93 1.88 -18.42
CA GLN A 103 -8.99 1.39 -19.80
C GLN A 103 -10.22 2.00 -20.49
#